data_AF-A0A9C8DZT0-F1
#
_entry.id   AF-A0A9C8DZT0-F1
#
_cell.length_a   1.000
_cell.length_b   1.000
_cell.length_c   1.000
_cell.angle_alpha   90.00
_cell.angle_beta   90.00
_cell.angle_gamma   90.00
#
_symmetry.space_group_name_H-M   'P 1'
#
loop_
_entity.id
_entity.type
_entity.pdbx_description
1 polymer ?
#
loop_
_entity_poly.entity_id
_entity_poly.type
_entity_poly.pdbx_seq_one_letter_code
_entity_poly.pdbx_strand_id
1 'polypeptide(L)'
;MERKVGKTTLCREERYEVKVSRTVLKTSLYWKLYRFSLTVSGAVPKYLTLNAFIEEGLEVAQLDRIVASLAAAAKTANLSVVAGDTKVVARGEGGGLYLATTGVGQRDRRIKLGMDQISPSDAVLVSGPIGDHGTAVMLAREQFGMRGDLQSDSASVLPLSQALWQIPGLKFMRDPTRGGLASVLHEICQFTGLSARLFESQIPIRDPVRSVCEMLGYDPYYLACEGRIVAVVSEEQADAALATLQTFSEGRQAAKIGVLLEGQPHIVLETELGGERFLEPLEDEPLPRIC
;
A
#
# COMPACT_ATOMS: atom_id res chain seq x y z
N MET A 1 -30.09 1.76 -58.18
CA MET A 1 -28.62 1.84 -58.14
C MET A 1 -28.27 2.98 -57.20
N GLU A 2 -28.09 2.71 -55.92
CA GLU A 2 -27.45 3.64 -54.97
C GLU A 2 -27.06 2.83 -53.72
N ARG A 3 -25.76 2.67 -53.53
CA ARG A 3 -25.16 1.91 -52.44
C ARG A 3 -25.25 2.75 -51.17
N LYS A 4 -25.98 2.30 -50.15
CA LYS A 4 -25.78 2.80 -48.78
C LYS A 4 -24.49 2.21 -48.23
N VAL A 5 -23.45 3.03 -48.21
CA VAL A 5 -22.17 2.77 -47.56
C VAL A 5 -22.41 2.75 -46.04
N GLY A 6 -22.16 1.61 -45.41
CA GLY A 6 -22.17 1.48 -43.96
C GLY A 6 -21.04 2.31 -43.34
N LYS A 7 -21.40 3.23 -42.44
CA LYS A 7 -20.45 3.78 -41.47
C LYS A 7 -20.53 2.94 -40.21
N THR A 8 -19.69 1.92 -40.14
CA THR A 8 -19.35 1.26 -38.88
C THR A 8 -18.44 2.21 -38.11
N THR A 9 -19.00 3.08 -37.29
CA THR A 9 -18.23 3.81 -36.28
C THR A 9 -17.99 2.83 -35.13
N LEU A 10 -16.87 2.10 -35.18
CA LEU A 10 -16.35 1.36 -34.03
C LEU A 10 -15.95 2.39 -32.95
N CYS A 11 -16.87 2.68 -32.03
CA CYS A 11 -16.58 3.49 -30.86
C CYS A 11 -15.61 2.70 -29.96
N ARG A 12 -14.39 3.20 -29.83
CA ARG A 12 -13.24 2.51 -29.22
C ARG A 12 -13.15 2.82 -27.72
N GLU A 13 -14.27 2.84 -26.99
CA GLU A 13 -14.35 3.30 -25.59
C GLU A 13 -14.48 2.17 -24.55
N GLU A 14 -14.67 0.90 -24.94
CA GLU A 14 -14.97 -0.18 -23.96
C GLU A 14 -13.78 -0.72 -23.16
N ARG A 15 -12.55 -0.23 -23.37
CA ARG A 15 -11.33 -0.88 -22.82
C ARG A 15 -11.03 -0.57 -21.36
N TYR A 16 -11.60 0.49 -20.79
CA TYR A 16 -11.19 0.98 -19.49
C TYR A 16 -12.36 1.30 -18.56
N GLU A 17 -12.13 1.18 -17.25
CA GLU A 17 -13.08 1.53 -16.18
C GLU A 17 -12.49 2.64 -15.30
N VAL A 18 -13.34 3.51 -14.75
CA VAL A 18 -12.95 4.57 -13.80
C VAL A 18 -12.99 4.04 -12.37
N LYS A 19 -11.91 4.23 -11.61
CA LYS A 19 -11.83 3.91 -10.17
C LYS A 19 -11.66 5.18 -9.33
N VAL A 20 -12.32 5.21 -8.16
CA VAL A 20 -12.30 6.33 -7.21
C VAL A 20 -11.88 5.83 -5.82
N SER A 21 -11.06 6.61 -5.09
CA SER A 21 -10.62 6.24 -3.72
C SER A 21 -10.40 7.47 -2.81
N ARG A 22 -10.70 7.40 -1.49
CA ARG A 22 -10.70 8.51 -0.49
C ARG A 22 -9.89 8.24 0.81
N THR A 23 -9.08 9.19 1.31
CA THR A 23 -8.19 9.03 2.51
C THR A 23 -8.04 10.38 3.19
N VAL A 24 -7.89 10.35 4.51
CA VAL A 24 -7.53 11.46 5.39
C VAL A 24 -6.19 11.14 6.05
N LEU A 25 -5.28 12.11 6.10
CA LEU A 25 -3.91 11.97 6.59
C LEU A 25 -3.60 13.07 7.62
N LYS A 26 -2.77 12.78 8.62
CA LYS A 26 -2.28 13.76 9.61
C LYS A 26 -0.75 13.87 9.53
N THR A 27 -0.20 15.06 9.27
CA THR A 27 1.22 15.13 8.86
C THR A 27 2.21 15.42 9.99
N SER A 28 3.21 14.55 10.18
CA SER A 28 4.58 14.93 10.56
C SER A 28 5.58 14.17 9.68
N LEU A 29 6.34 14.91 8.86
CA LEU A 29 7.47 14.48 8.01
C LEU A 29 7.18 13.69 6.71
N TYR A 30 7.75 14.22 5.62
CA TYR A 30 8.01 13.64 4.29
C TYR A 30 6.93 12.78 3.63
N TRP A 31 6.06 13.43 2.85
CA TRP A 31 5.03 12.77 2.05
C TRP A 31 5.43 12.63 0.58
N LYS A 32 5.52 11.38 0.10
CA LYS A 32 5.43 11.03 -1.32
C LYS A 32 4.01 10.49 -1.58
N LEU A 33 3.08 11.39 -1.87
CA LEU A 33 1.70 11.05 -2.26
C LEU A 33 1.69 10.10 -3.47
N TYR A 34 1.35 8.85 -3.24
CA TYR A 34 0.82 7.97 -4.28
C TYR A 34 -0.26 7.14 -3.67
N ARG A 35 -1.49 7.30 -4.16
CA ARG A 35 -2.59 6.58 -3.57
C ARG A 35 -2.56 5.13 -4.05
N PHE A 36 -1.91 4.31 -3.23
CA PHE A 36 -1.73 2.87 -3.36
C PHE A 36 -3.00 2.14 -3.74
N SER A 37 -4.13 2.43 -3.08
CA SER A 37 -5.42 1.78 -3.35
C SER A 37 -5.88 1.81 -4.81
N LEU A 38 -5.64 2.89 -5.58
CA LEU A 38 -5.98 2.89 -7.01
C LEU A 38 -5.04 1.97 -7.78
N THR A 39 -3.75 2.11 -7.51
CA THR A 39 -2.71 1.34 -8.19
C THR A 39 -2.82 -0.16 -7.90
N VAL A 40 -2.93 -0.57 -6.64
CA VAL A 40 -3.07 -1.98 -6.27
C VAL A 40 -4.41 -2.56 -6.77
N SER A 41 -5.41 -1.72 -7.06
CA SER A 41 -6.65 -2.16 -7.72
C SER A 41 -6.53 -2.37 -9.25
N GLY A 42 -5.36 -2.10 -9.85
CA GLY A 42 -5.14 -2.20 -11.29
C GLY A 42 -5.35 -0.91 -12.08
N ALA A 43 -5.54 0.23 -11.41
CA ALA A 43 -5.80 1.51 -12.07
C ALA A 43 -4.54 2.38 -12.15
N VAL A 44 -4.29 2.98 -13.31
CA VAL A 44 -3.34 4.08 -13.45
C VAL A 44 -4.01 5.35 -12.95
N PRO A 45 -3.56 5.96 -11.84
CA PRO A 45 -4.16 7.19 -11.34
C PRO A 45 -3.91 8.34 -12.34
N LYS A 46 -4.87 9.26 -12.48
CA LYS A 46 -4.81 10.39 -13.43
C LYS A 46 -5.07 11.74 -12.75
N TYR A 47 -6.07 11.77 -11.88
CA TYR A 47 -6.54 12.99 -11.25
C TYR A 47 -6.62 12.82 -9.74
N LEU A 48 -6.40 13.91 -9.02
CA LEU A 48 -6.49 13.98 -7.57
C LEU A 48 -7.28 15.24 -7.17
N THR A 49 -8.11 15.15 -6.14
CA THR A 49 -8.56 16.31 -5.37
C THR A 49 -7.79 16.40 -4.06
N LEU A 50 -7.47 17.61 -3.60
CA LEU A 50 -6.74 17.86 -2.36
C LEU A 50 -7.52 18.82 -1.46
N ASN A 51 -8.01 18.32 -0.33
CA ASN A 51 -8.64 19.13 0.70
C ASN A 51 -7.68 19.29 1.88
N ALA A 52 -7.50 20.51 2.38
CA ALA A 52 -6.63 20.83 3.50
C ALA A 52 -7.44 21.38 4.68
N PHE A 53 -7.23 20.81 5.86
CA PHE A 53 -7.75 21.31 7.13
C PHE A 53 -6.57 21.77 7.98
N ILE A 54 -6.49 23.08 8.18
CA ILE A 54 -5.32 23.75 8.74
C ILE A 54 -5.69 24.31 10.09
N GLU A 55 -4.97 23.93 11.14
CA GLU A 55 -5.10 24.57 12.44
C GLU A 55 -4.52 25.98 12.41
N GLU A 56 -5.27 26.93 12.98
CA GLU A 56 -4.80 28.29 13.19
C GLU A 56 -3.47 28.31 13.95
N GLY A 57 -2.49 29.03 13.39
CA GLY A 57 -1.14 29.13 13.94
C GLY A 57 -0.13 28.16 13.33
N LEU A 58 -0.50 27.33 12.34
CA LEU A 58 0.47 26.61 11.53
C LEU A 58 1.36 27.60 10.77
N GLU A 59 2.68 27.39 10.80
CA GLU A 59 3.62 28.24 10.08
C GLU A 59 3.40 28.14 8.57
N VAL A 60 3.29 29.29 7.89
CA VAL A 60 3.17 29.35 6.42
C VAL A 60 4.36 28.66 5.74
N ALA A 61 5.58 28.85 6.26
CA ALA A 61 6.77 28.18 5.75
C ALA A 61 6.71 26.64 5.90
N GLN A 62 6.03 26.12 6.92
CA GLN A 62 5.79 24.68 7.04
C GLN A 62 4.77 24.21 6.00
N LEU A 63 3.67 24.95 5.80
CA LEU A 63 2.68 24.66 4.78
C LEU A 63 3.29 24.66 3.37
N ASP A 64 4.09 25.66 3.03
CA ASP A 64 4.76 25.78 1.73
C ASP A 64 5.65 24.57 1.43
N ARG A 65 6.43 24.12 2.43
CA ARG A 65 7.26 22.91 2.30
C ARG A 65 6.43 21.67 2.02
N ILE A 66 5.31 21.52 2.72
CA ILE A 66 4.40 20.38 2.54
C ILE A 66 3.78 20.43 1.14
N VAL A 67 3.20 21.55 0.74
CA VAL A 67 2.58 21.72 -0.59
C VAL A 67 3.59 21.49 -1.72
N ALA A 68 4.82 21.98 -1.58
CA ALA A 68 5.90 21.74 -2.55
C ALA A 68 6.24 20.24 -2.67
N SER A 69 6.29 19.51 -1.54
CA SER A 69 6.48 18.05 -1.52
C SER A 69 5.33 17.32 -2.24
N LEU A 70 4.08 17.69 -1.97
CA LEU A 70 2.91 17.12 -2.63
C LEU A 70 2.93 17.38 -4.15
N ALA A 71 3.29 18.59 -4.57
CA ALA A 71 3.41 18.95 -5.97
C ALA A 71 4.52 18.16 -6.69
N ALA A 72 5.67 17.99 -6.04
CA ALA A 72 6.78 17.19 -6.58
C ALA A 72 6.38 15.71 -6.71
N ALA A 73 5.68 15.16 -5.72
CA ALA A 73 5.15 13.80 -5.77
C ALA A 73 4.12 13.62 -6.90
N ALA A 74 3.14 14.52 -6.99
CA ALA A 74 2.13 14.49 -8.06
C ALA A 74 2.77 14.59 -9.46
N LYS A 75 3.78 15.45 -9.62
CA LYS A 75 4.52 15.58 -10.89
C LYS A 75 5.26 14.29 -11.25
N THR A 76 5.95 13.69 -10.29
CA THR A 76 6.67 12.41 -10.48
C THR A 76 5.69 11.27 -10.83
N ALA A 77 4.48 11.33 -10.27
CA ALA A 77 3.38 10.41 -10.57
C ALA A 77 2.68 10.63 -11.91
N ASN A 78 2.97 11.73 -12.60
CA ASN A 78 2.17 12.23 -13.71
C ASN A 78 0.67 12.38 -13.34
N LEU A 79 0.39 12.90 -12.14
CA LEU A 79 -0.94 13.18 -11.62
C LEU A 79 -1.26 14.66 -11.67
N SER A 80 -2.50 14.98 -12.04
CA SER A 80 -3.02 16.34 -11.96
C SER A 80 -3.88 16.52 -10.71
N VAL A 81 -3.53 17.48 -9.87
CA VAL A 81 -4.43 17.97 -8.82
C VAL A 81 -5.43 18.92 -9.48
N VAL A 82 -6.68 18.47 -9.64
CA VAL A 82 -7.68 19.18 -10.47
C VAL A 82 -8.71 19.96 -9.67
N ALA A 83 -8.84 19.67 -8.39
CA ALA A 83 -9.75 20.37 -7.49
C ALA A 83 -9.23 20.29 -6.04
N GLY A 84 -9.76 21.14 -5.18
CA GLY A 84 -9.43 21.14 -3.76
C GLY A 84 -10.24 22.15 -2.97
N ASP A 85 -10.12 22.06 -1.66
CA ASP A 85 -10.74 22.98 -0.72
C ASP A 85 -9.79 23.21 0.47
N THR A 86 -9.83 24.40 1.05
CA THR A 86 -9.06 24.72 2.25
C THR A 86 -10.00 25.21 3.34
N LYS A 87 -9.83 24.66 4.54
CA LYS A 87 -10.55 25.04 5.75
C LYS A 87 -9.55 25.31 6.85
N VAL A 88 -9.75 26.42 7.56
CA VAL A 88 -8.98 26.77 8.75
C VAL A 88 -9.87 26.54 9.96
N VAL A 89 -9.35 25.82 10.95
CA VAL A 89 -10.02 25.55 12.22
C VAL A 89 -9.32 26.29 13.36
N ALA A 90 -10.05 26.57 14.44
CA ALA A 90 -9.49 27.30 15.56
C ALA A 90 -8.34 26.52 16.21
N ARG A 91 -7.42 27.25 16.84
CA ARG A 91 -6.31 26.67 17.59
C ARG A 91 -6.84 25.70 18.67
N GLY A 92 -6.30 24.48 18.68
CA GLY A 92 -6.69 23.41 19.61
C GLY A 92 -7.75 22.46 19.05
N GLU A 93 -8.39 22.79 17.92
CA GLU A 93 -9.44 21.97 17.31
C GLU A 93 -8.94 21.14 16.11
N GLY A 94 -7.75 21.44 15.59
CA GLY A 94 -7.18 20.81 14.39
C GLY A 94 -5.94 19.95 14.63
N GLY A 95 -5.19 20.16 15.71
CA GLY A 95 -3.99 19.36 15.99
C GLY A 95 -2.97 19.32 14.84
N GLY A 96 -2.79 20.45 14.14
CA GLY A 96 -1.85 20.65 13.03
C GLY A 96 -2.52 20.75 11.65
N LEU A 97 -2.08 19.89 10.72
CA LEU A 97 -2.55 19.85 9.34
C LEU A 97 -3.13 18.47 9.04
N TYR A 98 -4.35 18.44 8.51
CA TYR A 98 -4.89 17.25 7.84
C TYR A 98 -5.05 17.49 6.35
N LEU A 99 -4.74 16.46 5.59
CA LEU A 99 -4.95 16.44 4.15
C LEU A 99 -5.90 15.29 3.81
N ALA A 100 -6.97 15.59 3.08
CA ALA A 100 -7.87 14.59 2.54
C ALA A 100 -7.78 14.59 1.02
N THR A 101 -7.52 13.42 0.44
CA THR A 101 -7.38 13.29 -1.01
C THR A 101 -8.39 12.32 -1.59
N THR A 102 -8.91 12.66 -2.77
CA THR A 102 -9.69 11.72 -3.59
C THR A 102 -8.99 11.51 -4.92
N GLY A 103 -8.66 10.26 -5.25
CA GLY A 103 -8.03 9.92 -6.53
C GLY A 103 -9.04 9.40 -7.53
N VAL A 104 -8.82 9.69 -8.81
CA VAL A 104 -9.50 9.08 -9.95
C VAL A 104 -8.46 8.47 -10.89
N GLY A 105 -8.65 7.19 -11.23
CA GLY A 105 -7.75 6.44 -12.09
C GLY A 105 -8.49 5.63 -13.17
N GLN A 106 -7.71 5.16 -14.14
CA GLN A 106 -8.19 4.37 -15.26
C GLN A 106 -7.64 2.94 -15.15
N ARG A 107 -8.52 1.95 -15.05
CA ARG A 107 -8.17 0.51 -15.01
C ARG A 107 -8.40 -0.13 -16.36
N ASP A 108 -7.42 -0.89 -16.84
CA ASP A 108 -7.61 -1.75 -18.01
C ASP A 108 -8.51 -2.93 -17.62
N ARG A 109 -9.60 -3.14 -18.36
CA ARG A 109 -10.60 -4.19 -18.02
C ARG A 109 -10.05 -5.61 -18.13
N ARG A 110 -8.90 -5.80 -18.80
CA ARG A 110 -8.21 -7.09 -18.86
C ARG A 110 -7.53 -7.45 -17.55
N ILE A 111 -7.20 -6.46 -16.72
CA ILE A 111 -6.62 -6.68 -15.39
C ILE A 111 -7.75 -7.14 -14.46
N LYS A 112 -7.75 -8.43 -14.13
CA LYS A 112 -8.70 -9.06 -13.22
C LYS A 112 -8.05 -9.31 -11.87
N LEU A 113 -8.12 -8.31 -11.00
CA LEU A 113 -7.70 -8.40 -9.61
C LEU A 113 -8.92 -8.44 -8.71
N GLY A 114 -8.91 -9.36 -7.75
CA GLY A 114 -9.97 -9.56 -6.77
C GLY A 114 -9.68 -10.75 -5.87
N MET A 115 -10.19 -10.70 -4.62
CA MET A 115 -10.04 -11.82 -3.68
C MET A 115 -10.77 -13.08 -4.17
N ASP A 116 -11.79 -12.93 -5.03
CA ASP A 116 -12.50 -14.02 -5.69
C ASP A 116 -11.67 -14.82 -6.70
N GLN A 117 -10.49 -14.29 -7.08
CA GLN A 117 -9.55 -14.98 -7.99
C GLN A 117 -8.53 -15.86 -7.23
N ILE A 118 -8.47 -15.72 -5.92
CA ILE A 118 -7.52 -16.41 -5.06
C ILE A 118 -7.90 -17.88 -4.91
N SER A 119 -6.91 -18.76 -4.90
CA SER A 119 -7.08 -20.21 -4.83
C SER A 119 -6.02 -20.84 -3.90
N PRO A 120 -6.24 -22.07 -3.42
CA PRO A 120 -5.18 -22.83 -2.74
C PRO A 120 -3.90 -22.92 -3.57
N SER A 121 -2.77 -23.02 -2.89
CA SER A 121 -1.40 -23.02 -3.41
C SER A 121 -0.90 -21.68 -3.96
N ASP A 122 -1.74 -20.64 -4.03
CA ASP A 122 -1.27 -19.32 -4.44
C ASP A 122 -0.18 -18.78 -3.51
N ALA A 123 0.86 -18.20 -4.11
CA ALA A 123 1.98 -17.62 -3.39
C ALA A 123 1.64 -16.20 -2.91
N VAL A 124 2.06 -15.89 -1.69
CA VAL A 124 1.99 -14.54 -1.11
C VAL A 124 3.36 -13.90 -1.25
N LEU A 125 3.40 -12.72 -1.87
CA LEU A 125 4.60 -11.92 -2.07
C LEU A 125 4.48 -10.58 -1.33
N VAL A 126 5.63 -10.05 -0.90
CA VAL A 126 5.77 -8.62 -0.54
C VAL A 126 6.78 -7.96 -1.45
N SER A 127 6.54 -6.72 -1.82
CA SER A 127 7.43 -5.97 -2.71
C SER A 127 8.68 -5.42 -2.02
N GLY A 128 8.91 -5.70 -0.74
CA GLY A 128 10.09 -5.27 0.01
C GLY A 128 9.88 -5.32 1.52
N PRO A 129 10.83 -4.78 2.31
CA PRO A 129 10.79 -4.82 3.76
C PRO A 129 9.53 -4.21 4.37
N ILE A 130 8.98 -4.87 5.39
CA ILE A 130 7.79 -4.40 6.10
C ILE A 130 8.14 -3.63 7.38
N GLY A 131 7.22 -2.78 7.82
CA GLY A 131 7.29 -2.04 9.09
C GLY A 131 8.15 -0.77 9.08
N ASP A 132 8.81 -0.45 7.96
CA ASP A 132 9.68 0.72 7.83
C ASP A 132 8.98 2.04 8.21
N HIS A 133 7.80 2.33 7.62
CA HIS A 133 7.07 3.57 7.91
C HIS A 133 6.64 3.65 9.37
N GLY A 134 6.02 2.60 9.91
CA GLY A 134 5.58 2.59 11.31
C GLY A 134 6.73 2.86 12.27
N THR A 135 7.87 2.19 12.10
CA THR A 135 9.06 2.41 12.92
C THR A 135 9.66 3.80 12.70
N ALA A 136 9.75 4.29 11.47
CA ALA A 136 10.26 5.63 11.19
C ALA A 136 9.41 6.72 11.88
N VAL A 137 8.09 6.57 11.90
CA VAL A 137 7.18 7.47 12.62
C VAL A 137 7.39 7.38 14.13
N MET A 138 7.59 6.19 14.71
CA MET A 138 7.92 6.05 16.14
C MET A 138 9.20 6.81 16.49
N LEU A 139 10.26 6.60 15.72
CA LEU A 139 11.57 7.22 15.94
C LEU A 139 11.49 8.75 15.77
N ALA A 140 10.78 9.24 14.75
CA ALA A 140 10.62 10.66 14.50
C ALA A 140 9.82 11.38 15.59
N ARG A 141 8.94 10.68 16.30
CA ARG A 141 8.19 11.23 17.44
C ARG A 141 9.06 11.38 18.69
N GLU A 142 10.27 10.83 18.70
CA GLU A 142 11.15 10.70 19.88
C GLU A 142 10.42 10.15 21.12
N GLN A 143 9.30 9.47 20.91
CA GLN A 143 8.60 8.77 21.97
C GLN A 143 9.49 7.62 22.42
N PHE A 144 9.60 7.41 23.73
CA PHE A 144 10.48 6.39 24.34
C PHE A 144 11.99 6.69 24.29
N GLY A 145 12.42 7.90 23.92
CA GLY A 145 13.83 8.32 23.99
C GLY A 145 14.74 7.61 22.97
N MET A 146 14.15 6.99 21.95
CA MET A 146 14.87 6.31 20.88
C MET A 146 15.19 7.28 19.74
N ARG A 147 16.34 7.07 19.11
CA ARG A 147 16.76 7.79 17.92
C ARG A 147 17.27 6.81 16.88
N GLY A 148 16.95 7.08 15.63
CA GLY A 148 17.44 6.32 14.50
C GLY A 148 17.24 7.10 13.21
N ASP A 149 17.96 6.71 12.19
CA ASP A 149 17.94 7.31 10.85
C ASP A 149 17.10 6.49 9.86
N LEU A 150 16.35 5.49 10.36
CA LEU A 150 15.42 4.71 9.54
C LEU A 150 14.45 5.64 8.83
N GLN A 151 14.48 5.59 7.50
CA GLN A 151 13.57 6.35 6.67
C GLN A 151 12.31 5.53 6.42
N SER A 152 11.16 6.20 6.39
CA SER A 152 9.92 5.59 5.94
C SER A 152 10.08 5.08 4.50
N ASP A 153 9.44 3.96 4.21
CA ASP A 153 9.32 3.40 2.87
C ASP A 153 8.37 4.20 1.96
N SER A 154 7.80 5.33 2.41
CA SER A 154 6.84 6.14 1.65
C SER A 154 7.32 6.44 0.22
N ALA A 155 6.67 5.83 -0.77
CA ALA A 155 7.08 5.90 -2.17
C ALA A 155 5.94 5.53 -3.13
N SER A 156 6.12 5.75 -4.43
CA SER A 156 5.15 5.26 -5.42
C SER A 156 5.25 3.75 -5.58
N VAL A 157 4.11 3.06 -5.48
CA VAL A 157 4.02 1.66 -5.92
C VAL A 157 3.56 1.51 -7.37
N LEU A 158 3.33 2.60 -8.11
CA LEU A 158 2.87 2.54 -9.50
C LEU A 158 3.81 1.75 -10.42
N PRO A 159 5.14 1.97 -10.40
CA PRO A 159 6.04 1.20 -11.25
C PRO A 159 6.01 -0.30 -10.93
N LEU A 160 6.06 -0.65 -9.64
CA LEU A 160 6.00 -2.05 -9.17
C LEU A 160 4.69 -2.72 -9.56
N SER A 161 3.56 -2.02 -9.35
CA SER A 161 2.24 -2.53 -9.69
C SER A 161 2.06 -2.71 -11.19
N GLN A 162 2.53 -1.77 -12.01
CA GLN A 162 2.48 -1.87 -13.47
C GLN A 162 3.23 -3.09 -13.99
N ALA A 163 4.38 -3.38 -13.40
CA ALA A 163 5.17 -4.56 -13.71
C ALA A 163 4.41 -5.84 -13.31
N LEU A 164 3.83 -5.88 -12.12
CA LEU A 164 3.00 -6.99 -11.66
C LEU A 164 1.75 -7.20 -12.53
N TRP A 165 1.10 -6.14 -13.03
CA TRP A 165 -0.07 -6.28 -13.92
C TRP A 165 0.23 -7.04 -15.21
N GLN A 166 1.49 -7.17 -15.60
CA GLN A 166 1.89 -7.95 -16.77
C GLN A 166 2.05 -9.44 -16.47
N ILE A 167 2.01 -9.85 -15.19
CA ILE A 167 2.12 -11.24 -14.77
C ILE A 167 0.75 -11.92 -14.93
N PRO A 168 0.61 -12.94 -15.82
CA PRO A 168 -0.69 -13.57 -16.07
C PRO A 168 -1.33 -14.21 -14.83
N GLY A 169 -0.50 -14.69 -13.90
CA GLY A 169 -0.94 -15.31 -12.65
C GLY A 169 -1.21 -14.32 -11.51
N LEU A 170 -1.17 -13.00 -11.74
CA LEU A 170 -1.50 -12.02 -10.70
C LEU A 170 -3.01 -12.04 -10.39
N LYS A 171 -3.36 -12.29 -9.13
CA LYS A 171 -4.76 -12.46 -8.68
C LYS A 171 -5.23 -11.33 -7.78
N PHE A 172 -4.36 -10.86 -6.89
CA PHE A 172 -4.70 -9.82 -5.92
C PHE A 172 -3.49 -8.96 -5.58
N MET A 173 -3.74 -7.69 -5.27
CA MET A 173 -2.75 -6.80 -4.66
C MET A 173 -3.41 -5.88 -3.65
N ARG A 174 -2.67 -5.53 -2.60
CA ARG A 174 -3.05 -4.51 -1.62
C ARG A 174 -1.82 -3.90 -0.97
N ASP A 175 -1.92 -2.64 -0.57
CA ASP A 175 -0.93 -1.97 0.25
C ASP A 175 -1.13 -2.28 1.74
N PRO A 176 -0.10 -2.73 2.47
CA PRO A 176 -0.18 -3.02 3.91
C PRO A 176 0.01 -1.74 4.74
N THR A 177 -0.92 -0.80 4.59
CA THR A 177 -0.95 0.47 5.36
C THR A 177 -1.43 0.22 6.78
N ARG A 178 -2.63 0.68 7.17
CA ARG A 178 -3.16 0.46 8.53
C ARG A 178 -3.29 -1.03 8.81
N GLY A 179 -2.72 -1.46 9.94
CA GLY A 179 -2.73 -2.85 10.39
C GLY A 179 -1.74 -3.78 9.68
N GLY A 180 -0.92 -3.23 8.77
CA GLY A 180 0.24 -3.91 8.18
C GLY A 180 -0.11 -5.12 7.32
N LEU A 181 0.89 -6.00 7.19
CA LEU A 181 0.79 -7.27 6.44
C LEU A 181 -0.27 -8.20 7.04
N ALA A 182 -0.31 -8.32 8.36
CA ALA A 182 -1.20 -9.23 9.06
C ALA A 182 -2.68 -8.92 8.78
N SER A 183 -3.07 -7.64 8.79
CA SER A 183 -4.47 -7.26 8.52
C SER A 183 -4.89 -7.56 7.09
N VAL A 184 -4.01 -7.32 6.11
CA VAL A 184 -4.28 -7.67 4.69
C VAL A 184 -4.51 -9.17 4.53
N LEU A 185 -3.69 -10.00 5.17
CA LEU A 185 -3.82 -11.45 5.08
C LEU A 185 -5.05 -11.96 5.82
N HIS A 186 -5.42 -11.36 6.97
CA HIS A 186 -6.66 -11.70 7.67
C HIS A 186 -7.88 -11.41 6.80
N GLU A 187 -7.94 -10.26 6.14
CA GLU A 187 -9.02 -9.95 5.20
C GLU A 187 -9.09 -10.98 4.04
N ILE A 188 -7.94 -11.40 3.50
CA ILE A 188 -7.88 -12.43 2.45
C ILE A 188 -8.42 -13.76 2.99
N CYS A 189 -7.92 -14.23 4.13
CA CYS A 189 -8.34 -15.48 4.75
C CYS A 189 -9.84 -15.47 5.08
N GLN A 190 -10.36 -14.40 5.65
CA GLN A 190 -11.78 -14.25 5.99
C GLN A 190 -12.67 -14.24 4.74
N PHE A 191 -12.26 -13.56 3.67
CA PHE A 191 -13.04 -13.49 2.43
C PHE A 191 -13.03 -14.82 1.67
N THR A 192 -11.86 -15.45 1.56
CA THR A 192 -11.65 -16.64 0.73
C THR A 192 -11.98 -17.95 1.45
N GLY A 193 -11.99 -17.93 2.79
CA GLY A 193 -12.06 -19.14 3.62
C GLY A 193 -10.78 -19.97 3.64
N LEU A 194 -9.67 -19.44 3.12
CA LEU A 194 -8.35 -20.11 3.10
C LEU A 194 -7.51 -19.73 4.32
N SER A 195 -6.50 -20.55 4.62
CA SER A 195 -5.45 -20.24 5.60
C SER A 195 -4.21 -19.67 4.92
N ALA A 196 -3.48 -18.76 5.57
CA ALA A 196 -2.17 -18.31 5.11
C ALA A 196 -1.07 -18.97 5.94
N ARG A 197 -0.14 -19.69 5.31
CA ARG A 197 1.12 -20.14 5.93
C ARG A 197 2.24 -19.21 5.51
N LEU A 198 2.85 -18.54 6.48
CA LEU A 198 3.95 -17.61 6.29
C LEU A 198 5.25 -18.21 6.82
N PHE A 199 6.36 -17.89 6.16
CA PHE A 199 7.70 -18.31 6.56
C PHE A 199 8.45 -17.12 7.12
N GLU A 200 8.65 -17.07 8.44
CA GLU A 200 9.26 -15.93 9.13
C GLU A 200 10.64 -15.56 8.56
N SER A 201 11.46 -16.57 8.26
CA SER A 201 12.80 -16.40 7.67
C SER A 201 12.80 -15.73 6.28
N GLN A 202 11.66 -15.75 5.58
CA GLN A 202 11.51 -15.17 4.25
C GLN A 202 10.91 -13.77 4.28
N ILE A 203 10.36 -13.31 5.41
CA ILE A 203 9.76 -11.99 5.52
C ILE A 203 10.86 -10.93 5.71
N PRO A 204 11.07 -10.02 4.73
CA PRO A 204 12.11 -9.02 4.85
C PRO A 204 11.74 -8.01 5.93
N ILE A 205 12.53 -7.95 7.00
CA ILE A 205 12.42 -6.97 8.08
C ILE A 205 13.82 -6.41 8.30
N ARG A 206 13.97 -5.08 8.31
CA ARG A 206 15.28 -4.45 8.55
C ARG A 206 15.64 -4.46 10.02
N ASP A 207 16.93 -4.51 10.32
CA ASP A 207 17.42 -4.54 11.71
C ASP A 207 16.87 -3.40 12.58
N PRO A 208 16.80 -2.13 12.13
CA PRO A 208 16.20 -1.07 12.95
C PRO A 208 14.72 -1.31 13.28
N VAL A 209 13.96 -1.91 12.36
CA VAL A 209 12.55 -2.28 12.61
C VAL A 209 12.49 -3.38 13.66
N ARG A 210 13.30 -4.43 13.50
CA ARG A 210 13.39 -5.54 14.45
C ARG A 210 13.75 -5.06 15.85
N SER A 211 14.80 -4.24 15.98
CA SER A 211 15.24 -3.72 17.28
C SER A 211 14.15 -2.88 17.96
N VAL A 212 13.46 -2.00 17.23
CA VAL A 212 12.38 -1.19 17.81
C VAL A 212 11.19 -2.07 18.22
N CYS A 213 10.82 -3.04 17.39
CA CYS A 213 9.78 -4.01 17.69
C CYS A 213 10.08 -4.82 18.96
N GLU A 214 11.30 -5.36 19.08
CA GLU A 214 11.75 -6.11 20.27
C GLU A 214 11.75 -5.25 21.53
N MET A 215 12.23 -3.99 21.44
CA MET A 215 12.27 -3.08 22.58
C MET A 215 10.88 -2.69 23.08
N LEU A 216 9.90 -2.56 22.19
CA LEU A 216 8.55 -2.10 22.51
C LEU A 216 7.52 -3.22 22.64
N GLY A 217 7.90 -4.47 22.32
CA GLY A 217 6.98 -5.61 22.31
C GLY A 217 5.96 -5.56 21.17
N TYR A 218 6.30 -4.92 20.04
CA TYR A 218 5.45 -4.90 18.85
C TYR A 218 5.83 -5.99 17.86
N ASP A 219 4.83 -6.58 17.20
CA ASP A 219 5.06 -7.44 16.05
C ASP A 219 5.19 -6.60 14.76
N PRO A 220 6.27 -6.74 13.97
CA PRO A 220 6.50 -5.94 12.76
C PRO A 220 5.43 -6.18 11.68
N TYR A 221 4.73 -7.31 11.75
CA TYR A 221 3.67 -7.70 10.81
C TYR A 221 2.44 -6.78 10.84
N TYR A 222 2.24 -6.04 11.95
CA TYR A 222 1.14 -5.09 12.12
C TYR A 222 1.54 -3.64 11.88
N LEU A 223 2.84 -3.38 11.68
CA LEU A 223 3.33 -2.03 11.43
C LEU A 223 2.99 -1.58 10.00
N ALA A 224 2.56 -0.32 9.89
CA ALA A 224 2.17 0.24 8.61
C ALA A 224 3.36 0.39 7.66
N CYS A 225 3.09 0.16 6.38
CA CYS A 225 3.98 0.43 5.26
C CYS A 225 3.32 1.43 4.32
N GLU A 226 4.11 2.35 3.75
CA GLU A 226 3.63 3.39 2.84
C GLU A 226 4.33 3.32 1.46
N GLY A 227 4.98 2.21 1.14
CA GLY A 227 5.60 1.99 -0.18
C GLY A 227 5.68 0.53 -0.58
N ARG A 228 4.90 -0.33 0.06
CA ARG A 228 4.88 -1.78 -0.20
C ARG A 228 3.58 -2.26 -0.82
N ILE A 229 3.69 -3.37 -1.53
CA ILE A 229 2.57 -4.16 -2.06
C ILE A 229 2.65 -5.55 -1.43
N VAL A 230 1.52 -6.04 -0.93
CA VAL A 230 1.23 -7.47 -0.76
C VAL A 230 0.56 -7.95 -2.03
N ALA A 231 1.09 -8.98 -2.67
CA ALA A 231 0.53 -9.56 -3.89
C ALA A 231 0.25 -11.05 -3.71
N VAL A 232 -0.85 -11.52 -4.28
CA VAL A 232 -1.16 -12.94 -4.41
C VAL A 232 -1.06 -13.32 -5.87
N VAL A 233 -0.25 -14.32 -6.16
CA VAL A 233 0.04 -14.81 -7.52
C VAL A 233 -0.09 -16.32 -7.57
N SER A 234 -0.39 -16.88 -8.74
CA SER A 234 -0.36 -18.33 -8.91
C SER A 234 1.03 -18.89 -8.60
N GLU A 235 1.08 -20.11 -8.08
CA GLU A 235 2.32 -20.78 -7.70
C GLU A 235 3.35 -20.77 -8.83
N GLU A 236 2.93 -21.09 -10.07
CA GLU A 236 3.84 -21.19 -11.22
C GLU A 236 4.41 -19.85 -11.66
N GLN A 237 3.78 -18.73 -11.28
CA GLN A 237 4.19 -17.39 -11.66
C GLN A 237 4.93 -16.65 -10.53
N ALA A 238 5.09 -17.27 -9.35
CA ALA A 238 5.69 -16.64 -8.18
C ALA A 238 7.12 -16.16 -8.46
N ASP A 239 7.97 -17.00 -9.04
CA ASP A 239 9.37 -16.67 -9.32
C ASP A 239 9.50 -15.58 -10.39
N ALA A 240 8.64 -15.62 -11.42
CA ALA A 240 8.62 -14.60 -12.47
C ALA A 240 8.17 -13.23 -11.94
N ALA A 241 7.15 -13.20 -11.08
CA ALA A 241 6.70 -12.00 -10.40
C ALA A 241 7.78 -11.43 -9.48
N LEU A 242 8.47 -12.29 -8.73
CA LEU A 242 9.54 -11.91 -7.83
C LEU A 242 10.73 -11.31 -8.59
N ALA A 243 11.20 -12.00 -9.64
CA ALA A 243 12.29 -11.51 -10.49
C ALA A 243 11.94 -10.15 -11.12
N THR A 244 10.69 -9.97 -11.54
CA THR A 244 10.19 -8.71 -12.09
C THR A 244 10.27 -7.58 -11.06
N LEU A 245 9.79 -7.79 -9.84
CA LEU A 245 9.86 -6.80 -8.75
C LEU A 245 11.31 -6.42 -8.42
N GLN A 246 12.21 -7.40 -8.39
CA GLN A 246 13.61 -7.22 -8.04
C GLN A 246 14.41 -6.42 -9.07
N THR A 247 13.86 -6.16 -10.26
CA THR A 247 14.46 -5.22 -11.24
C THR A 247 14.37 -3.76 -10.81
N PHE A 248 13.48 -3.42 -9.88
CA PHE A 248 13.29 -2.07 -9.37
C PHE A 248 14.09 -1.84 -8.09
N SER A 249 14.62 -0.63 -7.90
CA SER A 249 15.36 -0.27 -6.68
C SER A 249 14.55 -0.49 -5.40
N GLU A 250 13.28 -0.09 -5.42
CA GLU A 250 12.34 -0.20 -4.31
C GLU A 250 11.86 -1.64 -4.08
N GLY A 251 11.93 -2.47 -5.14
CA GLY A 251 11.53 -3.88 -5.17
C GLY A 251 12.67 -4.87 -4.97
N ARG A 252 13.92 -4.41 -4.81
CA ARG A 252 15.12 -5.25 -4.76
C ARG A 252 15.10 -6.32 -3.66
N GLN A 253 14.39 -6.04 -2.59
CA GLN A 253 14.21 -6.93 -1.44
C GLN A 253 12.81 -7.56 -1.42
N ALA A 254 12.11 -7.59 -2.56
CA ALA A 254 10.87 -8.35 -2.68
C ALA A 254 11.13 -9.82 -2.35
N ALA A 255 10.13 -10.48 -1.76
CA ALA A 255 10.21 -11.84 -1.29
C ALA A 255 8.87 -12.57 -1.47
N LYS A 256 8.94 -13.87 -1.76
CA LYS A 256 7.84 -14.80 -1.48
C LYS A 256 7.87 -15.08 0.01
N ILE A 257 6.77 -14.84 0.71
CA ILE A 257 6.70 -14.92 2.17
C ILE A 257 5.80 -16.04 2.67
N GLY A 258 5.05 -16.67 1.78
CA GLY A 258 4.10 -17.69 2.18
C GLY A 258 3.24 -18.21 1.04
N VAL A 259 2.24 -18.98 1.43
CA VAL A 259 1.31 -19.68 0.56
C VAL A 259 -0.09 -19.70 1.19
N LEU A 260 -1.12 -19.65 0.36
CA LEU A 260 -2.50 -19.86 0.79
C LEU A 260 -2.87 -21.33 0.67
N LEU A 261 -3.50 -21.89 1.70
CA LEU A 261 -3.80 -23.30 1.84
C LEU A 261 -5.30 -23.50 2.14
N GLU A 262 -5.83 -24.66 1.78
CA GLU A 262 -7.13 -25.09 2.28
C GLU A 262 -7.06 -25.24 3.81
N GLY A 263 -8.10 -24.80 4.52
CA GLY A 263 -8.14 -24.91 5.98
C GLY A 263 -9.10 -23.91 6.61
N GLN A 264 -9.00 -23.75 7.92
CA GLN A 264 -9.70 -22.68 8.62
C GLN A 264 -9.01 -21.33 8.37
N PRO A 265 -9.77 -20.21 8.38
CA PRO A 265 -9.25 -18.89 8.02
C PRO A 265 -8.35 -18.29 9.11
N HIS A 266 -7.15 -18.85 9.25
CA HIS A 266 -6.11 -18.43 10.18
C HIS A 266 -4.80 -18.13 9.45
N ILE A 267 -3.96 -17.33 10.08
CA ILE A 267 -2.58 -17.09 9.63
C ILE A 267 -1.63 -17.86 10.54
N VAL A 268 -0.88 -18.80 9.96
CA VAL A 268 0.16 -19.56 10.64
C VAL A 268 1.52 -19.00 10.24
N LEU A 269 2.31 -18.57 11.22
CA LEU A 269 3.69 -18.15 11.04
C LEU A 269 4.62 -19.30 11.45
N GLU A 270 5.36 -19.83 10.50
CA GLU A 270 6.42 -20.80 10.71
C GLU A 270 7.72 -20.05 11.04
N THR A 271 8.23 -20.27 12.24
CA THR A 271 9.46 -19.68 12.77
C THR A 271 10.70 -20.33 12.14
N GLU A 272 11.87 -19.70 12.29
CA GLU A 272 13.14 -20.23 11.76
C GLU A 272 13.51 -21.62 12.29
N LEU A 273 13.00 -21.99 13.47
CA LEU A 273 13.23 -23.28 14.11
C LEU A 273 12.17 -24.34 13.75
N GLY A 274 11.24 -24.02 12.85
CA GLY A 274 10.13 -24.90 12.44
C GLY A 274 8.95 -24.96 13.42
N GLY A 275 8.96 -24.12 14.47
CA GLY A 275 7.80 -23.94 15.34
C GLY A 275 6.74 -23.09 14.66
N GLU A 276 5.47 -23.29 15.01
CA GLU A 276 4.33 -22.57 14.42
C GLU A 276 3.62 -21.73 15.47
N ARG A 277 3.23 -20.49 15.11
CA ARG A 277 2.33 -19.66 15.92
C ARG A 277 1.24 -19.02 15.06
N PHE A 278 0.10 -18.72 15.67
CA PHE A 278 -0.94 -17.93 15.01
C PHE A 278 -0.60 -16.44 15.05
N LEU A 279 -0.83 -15.74 13.94
CA LEU A 279 -0.92 -14.27 13.95
C LEU A 279 -2.39 -13.90 14.12
N GLU A 280 -2.75 -13.40 15.29
CA GLU A 280 -4.13 -13.06 15.63
C GLU A 280 -4.61 -11.80 14.87
N PRO A 281 -5.92 -11.62 14.67
CA PRO A 281 -6.46 -10.38 14.14
C PRO A 281 -6.07 -9.20 15.02
N LEU A 282 -5.82 -8.04 14.40
CA LEU A 282 -5.51 -6.83 15.15
C LEU A 282 -6.78 -6.30 15.84
N GLU A 283 -6.78 -6.25 17.17
CA GLU A 283 -7.90 -5.71 17.94
C GLU A 283 -7.87 -4.17 17.97
N ASP A 284 -6.68 -3.59 18.19
CA ASP A 284 -6.46 -2.14 18.27
C ASP A 284 -5.20 -1.71 17.51
N GLU A 285 -5.22 -0.51 16.93
CA GLU A 285 -4.06 0.02 16.20
C GLU A 285 -2.92 0.36 17.17
N PRO A 286 -1.70 -0.19 16.98
CA PRO A 286 -0.61 -0.06 17.96
C PRO A 286 -0.12 1.39 18.09
N LEU A 287 -0.41 2.23 17.09
CA LEU A 287 0.01 3.62 17.07
C LEU A 287 -1.09 4.55 16.58
N PRO A 288 -1.59 5.46 17.44
CA PRO A 288 -2.50 6.48 16.97
C PRO A 288 -1.77 7.41 15.99
N ARG A 289 -2.48 7.78 14.91
CA ARG A 289 -2.06 8.79 13.92
C ARG A 289 -0.82 8.38 13.11
N ILE A 290 -0.66 7.09 12.84
CA ILE A 290 0.49 6.57 12.09
C ILE A 290 0.46 6.99 10.60
N CYS A 291 -0.73 7.04 10.00
CA CYS A 291 -0.98 7.51 8.63
C CYS A 291 -1.88 8.77 8.64
#